data_AF-A0A937Q3Q6-F1
#
_entry.id   AF-A0A937Q3Q6-F1
#
_cell.length_a   1.000
_cell.length_b   1.000
_cell.length_c   1.000
_cell.angle_alpha   90.00
_cell.angle_beta   90.00
_cell.angle_gamma   90.00
#
_symmetry.space_group_name_H-M   'P 1'
#
loop_
_entity.id
_entity.type
_entity.pdbx_description
1 polymer ?
#
loop_
_entity_poly.entity_id
_entity_poly.type
_entity_poly.pdbx_seq_one_letter_code
_entity_poly.pdbx_strand_id
1 'polypeptide(L)'
;SEKADPHGANGSDACSAQQHNLLSYLAFCSKKTPKNTLLKVRNVGYNVTESLIYGVIKTESSFNPFAVSHAPAYGLMQIVPSTAGRDVFEKIKQRSDQPTPEYLYNPGNNIDTGTAYLKILHEHYLAKIKDNNSRRYSVISAYNGGAGNVFKTFSSNRDMAVSKINQLSANQVYQKLHTQHPSQESRHYLYKVTEAQKEFLRNEGFSK
;
A
#
# COMPACT_ATOMS: atom_id res chain seq x y z
N SER A 1 53.63 -13.30 -24.04
CA SER A 1 53.51 -12.19 -23.08
C SER A 1 52.61 -11.14 -23.70
N GLU A 2 51.33 -11.17 -23.37
CA GLU A 2 50.35 -10.24 -23.93
C GLU A 2 49.28 -9.91 -22.88
N LYS A 3 48.83 -8.66 -22.94
CA LYS A 3 48.25 -7.84 -21.87
C LYS A 3 46.77 -8.15 -21.58
N ALA A 4 46.34 -7.66 -20.42
CA ALA A 4 44.99 -7.64 -19.89
C ALA A 4 43.97 -6.88 -20.77
N ASP A 5 42.70 -7.30 -20.68
CA ASP A 5 41.54 -6.39 -20.65
C ASP A 5 40.27 -7.09 -20.07
N PRO A 6 39.57 -6.54 -19.06
CA PRO A 6 38.23 -6.93 -18.65
C PRO A 6 37.22 -5.79 -18.89
N HIS A 7 36.54 -5.83 -20.05
CA HIS A 7 35.32 -5.09 -20.34
C HIS A 7 34.26 -6.11 -20.78
N GLY A 8 32.97 -6.04 -20.46
CA GLY A 8 32.15 -5.00 -19.87
C GLY A 8 30.73 -5.54 -19.65
N ALA A 9 29.92 -4.69 -19.03
CA ALA A 9 28.56 -4.92 -18.55
C ALA A 9 27.54 -5.44 -19.59
N ASN A 10 26.41 -5.97 -19.10
CA ASN A 10 25.10 -5.41 -19.47
C ASN A 10 23.98 -5.76 -18.47
N GLY A 11 23.65 -4.78 -17.64
CA GLY A 11 22.42 -4.72 -16.84
C GLY A 11 21.24 -4.15 -17.64
N SER A 12 20.87 -4.81 -18.74
CA SER A 12 19.80 -4.35 -19.64
C SER A 12 18.43 -4.99 -19.40
N ASP A 13 18.33 -6.03 -18.57
CA ASP A 13 17.12 -6.89 -18.58
C ASP A 13 16.04 -6.50 -17.56
N ALA A 14 16.23 -5.43 -16.79
CA ALA A 14 15.19 -4.94 -15.85
C ALA A 14 14.33 -3.80 -16.41
N CYS A 15 14.71 -3.18 -17.54
CA CYS A 15 14.06 -1.96 -18.04
C CYS A 15 13.07 -2.20 -19.21
N SER A 16 13.11 -3.37 -19.86
CA SER A 16 12.26 -3.67 -21.02
C SER A 16 10.82 -4.09 -20.67
N ALA A 17 10.53 -4.43 -19.41
CA ALA A 17 9.19 -4.85 -18.97
C ALA A 17 8.20 -3.68 -18.72
N GLN A 18 8.67 -2.43 -18.78
CA GLN A 18 7.84 -1.24 -18.48
C GLN A 18 7.03 -0.70 -19.67
N GLN A 19 7.24 -1.18 -20.90
CA GLN A 19 6.61 -0.59 -22.09
C GLN A 19 5.15 -1.04 -22.37
N HIS A 20 4.65 -2.11 -21.74
CA HIS A 20 3.34 -2.69 -22.08
C HIS A 20 2.11 -2.02 -21.43
N ASN A 21 2.22 -0.81 -20.86
CA ASN A 21 1.25 -0.36 -19.86
C ASN A 21 0.35 0.84 -20.21
N LEU A 22 0.55 1.54 -21.33
CA LEU A 22 -0.19 2.79 -21.61
C LEU A 22 -1.47 2.59 -22.44
N LEU A 23 -1.44 1.78 -23.50
CA LEU A 23 -2.61 1.56 -24.38
C LEU A 23 -3.75 0.80 -23.69
N SER A 24 -3.43 -0.15 -22.81
CA SER A 24 -4.44 -0.83 -21.97
C SER A 24 -5.01 0.09 -20.87
N TYR A 25 -4.30 1.17 -20.52
CA TYR A 25 -4.73 2.15 -19.52
C TYR A 25 -5.70 3.20 -20.11
N LEU A 26 -5.54 3.59 -21.38
CA LEU A 26 -6.48 4.50 -22.05
C LEU A 26 -7.84 3.84 -22.36
N ALA A 27 -7.86 2.53 -22.64
CA ALA A 27 -9.10 1.76 -22.76
C ALA A 27 -9.84 1.57 -21.42
N PHE A 28 -9.15 1.78 -20.29
CA PHE A 28 -9.61 1.56 -18.91
C PHE A 28 -10.43 2.73 -18.34
N CYS A 29 -10.12 3.98 -18.70
CA CYS A 29 -10.89 5.15 -18.25
C CYS A 29 -12.32 5.22 -18.85
N SER A 30 -12.61 4.43 -19.89
CA SER A 30 -13.88 4.49 -20.63
C SER A 30 -14.94 3.47 -20.16
N LYS A 31 -14.57 2.43 -19.41
CA LYS A 31 -15.52 1.34 -19.06
C LYS A 31 -15.68 1.18 -17.54
N LYS A 32 -16.84 1.61 -17.03
CA LYS A 32 -17.36 1.38 -15.66
C LYS A 32 -17.60 -0.11 -15.37
N THR A 33 -16.56 -0.93 -15.26
CA THR A 33 -16.71 -2.32 -14.79
C THR A 33 -15.61 -2.68 -13.80
N PRO A 34 -15.96 -3.15 -12.58
CA PRO A 34 -15.00 -3.59 -11.56
C PRO A 34 -13.97 -4.60 -12.08
N LYS A 35 -14.38 -5.51 -12.98
CA LYS A 35 -13.60 -6.65 -13.47
C LYS A 35 -12.28 -6.28 -14.16
N ASN A 36 -12.23 -5.17 -14.90
CA ASN A 36 -11.03 -4.75 -15.63
C ASN A 36 -10.04 -3.97 -14.76
N THR A 37 -10.51 -3.37 -13.66
CA THR A 37 -9.66 -2.74 -12.64
C THR A 37 -8.83 -3.77 -11.88
N LEU A 38 -9.37 -4.98 -11.67
CA LEU A 38 -8.70 -6.04 -10.90
C LEU A 38 -7.47 -6.62 -11.63
N LEU A 39 -7.51 -6.67 -12.98
CA LEU A 39 -6.45 -7.29 -13.80
C LEU A 39 -5.06 -6.61 -13.69
N LYS A 40 -4.99 -5.36 -13.20
CA LYS A 40 -3.71 -4.64 -12.95
C LYS A 40 -3.42 -4.38 -11.47
N VAL A 41 -4.28 -4.82 -10.55
CA VAL A 41 -3.97 -4.86 -9.09
C VAL A 41 -3.04 -6.03 -8.76
N ARG A 42 -2.59 -6.78 -9.79
CA ARG A 42 -1.58 -7.84 -9.67
C ARG A 42 -0.37 -7.34 -8.89
N ASN A 43 -0.07 -8.11 -7.85
CA ASN A 43 1.03 -7.90 -6.91
C ASN A 43 2.34 -7.64 -7.66
N VAL A 44 2.86 -6.40 -7.53
CA VAL A 44 4.13 -5.93 -8.11
C VAL A 44 5.34 -6.47 -7.33
N GLY A 45 5.33 -7.77 -7.03
CA GLY A 45 6.44 -8.45 -6.33
C GLY A 45 6.57 -8.14 -4.84
N TYR A 46 5.61 -7.47 -4.21
CA TYR A 46 5.70 -7.02 -2.81
C TYR A 46 4.99 -7.93 -1.79
N ASN A 47 4.43 -9.06 -2.22
CA ASN A 47 3.69 -10.01 -1.37
C ASN A 47 2.48 -9.37 -0.63
N VAL A 48 1.81 -8.40 -1.28
CA VAL A 48 0.59 -7.76 -0.77
C VAL A 48 -0.62 -8.34 -1.52
N THR A 49 -1.71 -8.66 -0.79
CA THR A 49 -2.90 -9.25 -1.41
C THR A 49 -3.65 -8.24 -2.29
N GLU A 50 -4.16 -8.70 -3.42
CA GLU A 50 -4.92 -7.86 -4.35
C GLU A 50 -6.16 -7.24 -3.68
N SER A 51 -6.81 -8.00 -2.80
CA SER A 51 -7.94 -7.53 -2.00
C SER A 51 -7.57 -6.31 -1.15
N LEU A 52 -6.38 -6.28 -0.55
CA LEU A 52 -5.93 -5.16 0.28
C LEU A 52 -5.65 -3.92 -0.57
N ILE A 53 -4.95 -4.08 -1.69
CA ILE A 53 -4.68 -2.98 -2.63
C ILE A 53 -6.00 -2.40 -3.15
N TYR A 54 -6.94 -3.27 -3.56
CA TYR A 54 -8.30 -2.86 -3.96
C TYR A 54 -9.00 -2.07 -2.85
N GLY A 55 -8.98 -2.57 -1.62
CA GLY A 55 -9.64 -1.93 -0.49
C GLY A 55 -9.10 -0.55 -0.18
N VAL A 56 -7.77 -0.39 -0.26
CA VAL A 56 -7.09 0.90 -0.12
C VAL A 56 -7.49 1.84 -1.25
N ILE A 57 -7.30 1.47 -2.53
CA ILE A 57 -7.64 2.34 -3.67
C ILE A 57 -9.11 2.78 -3.63
N LYS A 58 -10.02 1.84 -3.34
CA LYS A 58 -11.45 2.14 -3.23
C LYS A 58 -11.72 3.17 -2.15
N THR A 59 -11.08 3.03 -0.99
CA THR A 59 -11.29 3.93 0.15
C THR A 59 -10.64 5.30 -0.05
N GLU A 60 -9.45 5.33 -0.68
CA GLU A 60 -8.66 6.56 -0.87
C GLU A 60 -9.21 7.45 -2.00
N SER A 61 -9.56 6.86 -3.14
CA SER A 61 -9.89 7.64 -4.34
C SER A 61 -11.18 7.23 -5.02
N SER A 62 -11.83 6.14 -4.58
CA SER A 62 -12.89 5.49 -5.36
C SER A 62 -12.47 5.24 -6.83
N PHE A 63 -11.19 4.90 -7.02
CA PHE A 63 -10.54 4.70 -8.32
C PHE A 63 -10.43 5.94 -9.22
N ASN A 64 -10.55 7.15 -8.65
CA ASN A 64 -10.29 8.39 -9.37
C ASN A 64 -8.78 8.71 -9.38
N PRO A 65 -8.07 8.63 -10.53
CA PRO A 65 -6.64 8.92 -10.59
C PRO A 65 -6.31 10.39 -10.37
N PHE A 66 -7.30 11.28 -10.48
CA PHE A 66 -7.16 12.72 -10.24
C PHE A 66 -7.78 13.14 -8.89
N ALA A 67 -7.91 12.20 -7.94
CA ALA A 67 -8.37 12.54 -6.60
C ALA A 67 -7.40 13.52 -5.94
N VAL A 68 -7.92 14.70 -5.58
CA VAL A 68 -7.21 15.74 -4.82
C VAL A 68 -7.81 15.79 -3.43
N SER A 69 -7.01 15.55 -2.39
CA SER A 69 -7.45 15.69 -1.00
C SER A 69 -7.11 17.09 -0.44
N HIS A 70 -7.56 17.38 0.79
CA HIS A 70 -7.19 18.60 1.51
C HIS A 70 -5.71 18.62 1.95
N ALA A 71 -5.03 17.46 1.91
CA ALA A 71 -3.61 17.29 2.14
C ALA A 71 -2.88 17.07 0.79
N PRO A 72 -1.55 17.22 0.71
CA PRO A 72 -0.80 16.98 -0.53
C PRO A 72 -0.63 15.47 -0.79
N ALA A 73 -1.74 14.75 -0.96
CA ALA A 73 -1.82 13.34 -1.31
C ALA A 73 -2.31 13.17 -2.75
N TYR A 74 -1.67 12.28 -3.51
CA TYR A 74 -1.84 12.21 -4.97
C TYR A 74 -2.22 10.82 -5.46
N GLY A 75 -3.07 10.79 -6.49
CA GLY A 75 -3.38 9.59 -7.29
C GLY A 75 -4.30 8.58 -6.60
N LEU A 76 -4.33 7.37 -7.14
CA LEU A 76 -5.27 6.30 -6.77
C LEU A 76 -5.18 5.84 -5.30
N MET A 77 -3.96 5.79 -4.76
CA MET A 77 -3.66 5.34 -3.40
C MET A 77 -3.31 6.50 -2.46
N GLN A 78 -3.56 7.74 -2.89
CA GLN A 78 -3.38 8.98 -2.11
C GLN A 78 -2.03 9.04 -1.39
N ILE A 79 -0.94 8.99 -2.16
CA ILE A 79 0.42 8.99 -1.62
C ILE A 79 0.86 10.42 -1.31
N VAL A 80 1.34 10.63 -0.09
CA VAL A 80 2.00 11.88 0.32
C VAL A 80 3.50 11.76 0.03
N PRO A 81 4.09 12.64 -0.81
CA PRO A 81 5.49 12.56 -1.22
C PRO A 81 6.49 12.57 -0.06
N SER A 82 6.29 13.49 0.90
CA SER A 82 7.23 13.73 1.99
C SER A 82 7.24 12.64 3.07
N THR A 83 6.27 11.73 3.06
CA THR A 83 6.15 10.64 4.03
C THR A 83 6.24 9.29 3.31
N ALA A 84 5.11 8.71 2.90
CA ALA A 84 5.05 7.40 2.26
C ALA A 84 5.90 7.34 0.98
N GLY A 85 5.89 8.41 0.18
CA GLY A 85 6.70 8.50 -1.03
C GLY A 85 8.21 8.43 -0.75
N ARG A 86 8.69 9.25 0.20
CA ARG A 86 10.09 9.26 0.65
C ARG A 86 10.50 7.92 1.25
N ASP A 87 9.66 7.32 2.09
CA ASP A 87 9.93 5.98 2.67
C ASP A 87 10.14 4.92 1.59
N VAL A 88 9.29 4.91 0.56
CA VAL A 88 9.43 3.99 -0.58
C VAL A 88 10.68 4.28 -1.40
N PHE A 89 10.95 5.55 -1.68
CA PHE A 89 12.12 5.94 -2.46
C PHE A 89 13.41 5.52 -1.75
N GLU A 90 13.52 5.79 -0.45
CA GLU A 90 14.69 5.44 0.34
C GLU A 90 14.85 3.93 0.51
N LYS A 91 13.80 3.24 0.97
CA LYS A 91 13.91 1.84 1.44
C LYS A 91 13.78 0.80 0.33
N ILE A 92 13.10 1.13 -0.76
CA ILE A 92 12.80 0.19 -1.85
C ILE A 92 13.51 0.61 -3.14
N LYS A 93 13.45 1.90 -3.51
CA LYS A 93 14.03 2.38 -4.77
C LYS A 93 15.49 2.83 -4.64
N GLN A 94 16.05 2.87 -3.43
CA GLN A 94 17.42 3.31 -3.14
C GLN A 94 17.71 4.74 -3.67
N ARG A 95 16.73 5.62 -3.52
CA ARG A 95 16.80 7.03 -3.91
C ARG A 95 16.64 7.93 -2.68
N SER A 96 17.41 9.02 -2.63
CA SER A 96 17.38 9.98 -1.53
C SER A 96 16.38 11.13 -1.71
N ASP A 97 15.77 11.24 -2.90
CA ASP A 97 14.71 12.20 -3.21
C ASP A 97 13.32 11.62 -2.87
N GLN A 98 12.27 12.33 -3.27
CA GLN A 98 10.87 11.90 -3.09
C GLN A 98 10.13 12.01 -4.43
N PRO A 99 9.06 11.23 -4.65
CA PRO A 99 8.32 11.29 -5.91
C PRO A 99 7.66 12.66 -6.10
N THR A 100 7.66 13.16 -7.34
CA THR A 100 6.94 14.39 -7.69
C THR A 100 5.43 14.11 -7.81
N PRO A 101 4.57 15.14 -7.77
CA PRO A 101 3.15 15.00 -8.07
C PRO A 101 2.90 14.34 -9.44
N GLU A 102 3.65 14.73 -10.48
CA GLU A 102 3.52 14.18 -11.84
C GLU A 102 3.82 12.68 -11.86
N TYR A 103 4.85 12.24 -11.11
CA TYR A 103 5.15 10.83 -10.93
C TYR A 103 3.98 10.08 -10.27
N LEU A 104 3.33 10.68 -9.26
CA LEU A 104 2.23 10.06 -8.52
C LEU A 104 0.87 10.15 -9.23
N TYR A 105 0.69 11.05 -10.19
CA TYR A 105 -0.48 11.04 -11.07
C TYR A 105 -0.40 9.95 -12.13
N ASN A 106 0.80 9.42 -12.43
CA ASN A 106 0.92 8.19 -13.20
C ASN A 106 0.39 7.00 -12.38
N PRO A 107 -0.67 6.31 -12.80
CA PRO A 107 -1.33 5.33 -11.96
C PRO A 107 -0.53 4.06 -11.71
N GLY A 108 0.32 3.66 -12.67
CA GLY A 108 1.24 2.53 -12.47
C GLY A 108 2.25 2.83 -11.37
N ASN A 109 2.88 4.00 -11.43
CA ASN A 109 3.80 4.47 -10.41
C ASN A 109 3.12 4.65 -9.04
N ASN A 110 1.88 5.15 -9.04
CA ASN A 110 1.10 5.35 -7.82
C ASN A 110 0.78 4.03 -7.11
N ILE A 111 0.30 3.03 -7.86
CA ILE A 111 -0.01 1.71 -7.33
C ILE A 111 1.26 1.00 -6.85
N ASP A 112 2.36 1.07 -7.61
CA ASP A 112 3.66 0.54 -7.19
C ASP A 112 4.12 1.18 -5.87
N THR A 113 4.05 2.51 -5.78
CA THR A 113 4.47 3.25 -4.57
C THR A 113 3.59 2.92 -3.38
N GLY A 114 2.26 2.93 -3.52
CA GLY A 114 1.35 2.59 -2.43
C GLY A 114 1.46 1.13 -1.97
N THR A 115 1.66 0.20 -2.90
CA THR A 115 1.87 -1.21 -2.58
C THR A 115 3.21 -1.43 -1.88
N ALA A 116 4.27 -0.77 -2.33
CA ALA A 116 5.57 -0.77 -1.67
C ALA A 116 5.46 -0.19 -0.25
N TYR A 117 4.67 0.86 -0.04
CA TYR A 117 4.45 1.42 1.29
C TYR A 117 3.69 0.47 2.22
N LEU A 118 2.67 -0.25 1.72
CA LEU A 118 2.01 -1.32 2.48
C LEU A 118 2.99 -2.40 2.93
N LYS A 119 3.95 -2.78 2.06
CA LYS A 119 5.03 -3.71 2.41
C LYS A 119 5.93 -3.13 3.51
N ILE A 120 6.33 -1.87 3.41
CA ILE A 120 7.14 -1.20 4.44
C ILE A 120 6.43 -1.24 5.81
N LEU A 121 5.14 -0.90 5.84
CA LEU A 121 4.33 -1.00 7.05
C LEU A 121 4.34 -2.41 7.63
N HIS A 122 4.13 -3.42 6.78
CA HIS A 122 4.04 -4.83 7.19
C HIS A 122 5.38 -5.42 7.67
N GLU A 123 6.46 -5.19 6.94
CA GLU A 123 7.76 -5.87 7.12
C GLU A 123 8.77 -5.08 7.94
N HIS A 124 8.59 -3.77 8.08
CA HIS A 124 9.49 -2.94 8.90
C HIS A 124 8.77 -2.41 10.12
N TYR A 125 7.73 -1.59 9.94
CA TYR A 125 7.13 -0.90 11.07
C TYR A 125 6.35 -1.84 12.01
N LEU A 126 5.65 -2.83 11.45
CA LEU A 126 4.73 -3.72 12.18
C LEU A 126 5.20 -5.17 12.22
N ALA A 127 6.46 -5.43 11.84
CA ALA A 127 7.04 -6.77 11.72
C ALA A 127 6.94 -7.62 13.00
N LYS A 128 6.97 -6.96 14.18
CA LYS A 128 6.92 -7.62 15.48
C LYS A 128 5.51 -8.11 15.89
N ILE A 129 4.45 -7.78 15.13
CA ILE A 129 3.09 -8.26 15.39
C ILE A 129 2.92 -9.66 14.82
N LYS A 130 2.82 -10.70 15.64
CA LYS A 130 2.96 -12.09 15.19
C LYS A 130 1.78 -12.60 14.37
N ASP A 131 0.54 -12.35 14.82
CA ASP A 131 -0.65 -12.81 14.11
C ASP A 131 -0.86 -12.02 12.81
N ASN A 132 -1.09 -12.74 11.70
CA ASN A 132 -1.21 -12.16 10.37
C ASN A 132 -2.44 -11.24 10.24
N ASN A 133 -3.56 -11.59 10.88
CA ASN A 133 -4.77 -10.77 10.81
C ASN A 133 -4.63 -9.51 11.68
N SER A 134 -4.09 -9.62 12.88
CA SER A 134 -3.72 -8.49 13.74
C SER A 134 -2.77 -7.54 13.05
N ARG A 135 -1.74 -8.07 12.36
CA ARG A 135 -0.80 -7.28 11.58
C ARG A 135 -1.49 -6.61 10.40
N ARG A 136 -2.35 -7.33 9.67
CA ARG A 136 -3.14 -6.76 8.57
C ARG A 136 -4.00 -5.58 9.02
N TYR A 137 -4.77 -5.72 10.11
CA TYR A 137 -5.58 -4.62 10.64
C TYR A 137 -4.72 -3.42 11.08
N SER A 138 -3.57 -3.71 11.68
CA SER A 138 -2.60 -2.69 12.07
C SER A 138 -1.99 -1.97 10.86
N VAL A 139 -1.70 -2.68 9.76
CA VAL A 139 -1.21 -2.11 8.50
C VAL A 139 -2.24 -1.18 7.89
N ILE A 140 -3.51 -1.62 7.80
CA ILE A 140 -4.61 -0.79 7.28
C ILE A 140 -4.75 0.49 8.12
N SER A 141 -4.76 0.37 9.45
CA SER A 141 -4.85 1.53 10.33
C SER A 141 -3.63 2.45 10.22
N ALA A 142 -2.43 1.89 10.05
CA ALA A 142 -1.19 2.65 9.92
C ALA A 142 -1.04 3.34 8.57
N TYR A 143 -1.67 2.83 7.51
CA TYR A 143 -1.63 3.45 6.19
C TYR A 143 -2.26 4.85 6.23
N ASN A 144 -3.43 4.98 6.87
CA ASN A 144 -4.11 6.26 7.05
C ASN A 144 -3.60 7.04 8.28
N GLY A 145 -3.44 6.38 9.43
CA GLY A 145 -3.18 7.05 10.72
C GLY A 145 -1.72 7.08 11.16
N GLY A 146 -0.80 6.40 10.45
CA GLY A 146 0.59 6.21 10.84
C GLY A 146 0.80 5.14 11.92
N ALA A 147 1.90 4.40 11.82
CA ALA A 147 2.22 3.30 12.75
C ALA A 147 2.37 3.77 14.21
N GLY A 148 2.81 5.01 14.43
CA GLY A 148 2.90 5.59 15.78
C GLY A 148 1.55 5.64 16.50
N ASN A 149 0.47 6.02 15.79
CA ASN A 149 -0.87 6.09 16.37
C ASN A 149 -1.49 4.71 16.58
N VAL A 150 -1.14 3.74 15.72
CA VAL A 150 -1.43 2.32 15.97
C VAL A 150 -0.85 1.89 17.31
N PHE A 151 0.45 2.12 17.57
CA PHE A 151 1.05 1.74 18.86
C PHE A 151 0.43 2.48 20.04
N LYS A 152 0.21 3.80 19.93
CA LYS A 152 -0.42 4.62 20.97
C LYS A 152 -1.80 4.12 21.38
N THR A 153 -2.53 3.45 20.47
CA THR A 153 -3.83 2.82 20.77
C THR A 153 -3.71 1.71 21.84
N PHE A 154 -2.55 1.06 21.96
CA PHE A 154 -2.30 -0.03 22.91
C PHE A 154 -1.41 0.41 24.09
N SER A 155 -0.42 1.25 23.84
CA SER A 155 0.46 1.84 24.87
C SER A 155 1.27 3.01 24.30
N SER A 156 1.66 3.95 25.17
CA SER A 156 2.66 4.99 24.85
C SER A 156 4.06 4.42 24.62
N ASN A 157 4.39 3.26 25.22
CA ASN A 157 5.64 2.55 24.97
C ASN A 157 5.46 1.54 23.83
N ARG A 158 6.33 1.61 22.81
CA ARG A 158 6.22 0.79 21.59
C ARG A 158 6.35 -0.71 21.86
N ASP A 159 7.30 -1.13 22.68
CA ASP A 159 7.52 -2.56 22.94
C ASP A 159 6.39 -3.14 23.81
N MET A 160 5.84 -2.35 24.74
CA MET A 160 4.62 -2.73 25.45
C MET A 160 3.40 -2.78 24.52
N ALA A 161 3.27 -1.84 23.57
CA ALA A 161 2.19 -1.86 22.59
C ALA A 161 2.24 -3.14 21.75
N VAL A 162 3.42 -3.49 21.23
CA VAL A 162 3.64 -4.75 20.49
C VAL A 162 3.28 -5.97 21.35
N SER A 163 3.74 -6.00 22.61
CA SER A 163 3.45 -7.10 23.53
C SER A 163 1.94 -7.25 23.76
N LYS A 164 1.22 -6.15 23.98
CA LYS A 164 -0.24 -6.16 24.13
C LYS A 164 -0.95 -6.61 22.86
N ILE A 165 -0.54 -6.13 21.69
CA ILE A 165 -1.14 -6.56 20.41
C ILE A 165 -0.98 -8.08 20.26
N ASN A 166 0.18 -8.63 20.58
CA ASN A 166 0.48 -10.05 20.47
C ASN A 166 -0.24 -10.93 21.51
N GLN A 167 -0.85 -10.34 22.55
CA GLN A 167 -1.67 -11.05 23.55
C GLN A 167 -3.17 -11.04 23.18
N LEU A 168 -3.57 -10.23 22.21
CA LEU A 168 -4.96 -10.10 21.79
C LEU A 168 -5.26 -10.98 20.58
N SER A 169 -6.51 -11.45 20.50
CA SER A 169 -7.03 -12.01 19.25
C SER A 169 -7.11 -10.94 18.17
N ALA A 170 -7.07 -11.35 16.89
CA ALA A 170 -7.22 -10.43 15.77
C ALA A 170 -8.51 -9.61 15.81
N ASN A 171 -9.62 -10.19 16.30
CA ASN A 171 -10.87 -9.47 16.47
C ASN A 171 -10.75 -8.39 17.56
N GLN A 172 -10.11 -8.68 18.70
CA GLN A 172 -9.86 -7.67 19.73
C GLN A 172 -8.94 -6.54 19.24
N VAL A 173 -7.93 -6.86 18.43
CA VAL A 173 -7.07 -5.86 17.78
C VAL A 173 -7.89 -4.98 16.84
N TYR A 174 -8.73 -5.57 15.99
CA TYR A 174 -9.64 -4.83 15.11
C TYR A 174 -10.56 -3.91 15.92
N GLN A 175 -11.25 -4.43 16.94
CA GLN A 175 -12.18 -3.63 17.75
C GLN A 175 -11.47 -2.47 18.43
N LYS A 176 -10.29 -2.69 18.99
CA LYS A 176 -9.54 -1.64 19.69
C LYS A 176 -9.07 -0.55 18.72
N LEU A 177 -8.57 -0.91 17.54
CA LEU A 177 -8.24 0.08 16.50
C LEU A 177 -9.48 0.81 15.98
N HIS A 178 -10.59 0.10 15.79
CA HIS A 178 -11.83 0.68 15.28
C HIS A 178 -12.54 1.61 16.28
N THR A 179 -12.33 1.42 17.58
CA THR A 179 -13.03 2.20 18.62
C THR A 179 -12.15 3.19 19.37
N GLN A 180 -10.85 2.91 19.51
CA GLN A 180 -9.96 3.66 20.41
C GLN A 180 -8.76 4.30 19.69
N HIS A 181 -8.60 4.11 18.37
CA HIS A 181 -7.54 4.81 17.64
C HIS A 181 -7.73 6.34 17.77
N PRO A 182 -6.66 7.12 18.02
CA PRO A 182 -6.78 8.56 18.30
C PRO A 182 -7.50 9.35 17.20
N SER A 183 -7.21 9.05 15.93
CA SER A 183 -7.89 9.64 14.79
C SER A 183 -9.25 8.97 14.53
N GLN A 184 -10.32 9.76 14.53
CA GLN A 184 -11.65 9.31 14.10
C GLN A 184 -11.66 8.85 12.64
N GLU A 185 -10.92 9.54 11.77
CA GLU A 185 -10.79 9.16 10.37
C GLU A 185 -10.23 7.75 10.24
N SER A 186 -9.13 7.43 10.96
CA SER A 186 -8.50 6.11 10.88
C SER A 186 -9.37 4.99 11.45
N ARG A 187 -10.22 5.30 12.45
CA ARG A 187 -11.24 4.35 12.95
C ARG A 187 -12.21 3.93 11.85
N HIS A 188 -12.68 4.89 11.06
CA HIS A 188 -13.58 4.64 9.92
C HIS A 188 -12.84 4.02 8.75
N TYR A 189 -11.59 4.42 8.50
CA TYR A 189 -10.75 3.90 7.43
C TYR A 189 -10.55 2.40 7.55
N LEU A 190 -10.22 1.90 8.76
CA LEU A 190 -10.08 0.47 9.02
C LEU A 190 -11.33 -0.32 8.64
N TYR A 191 -12.51 0.19 9.00
CA TYR A 191 -13.79 -0.41 8.64
C TYR A 191 -14.00 -0.42 7.12
N LYS A 192 -13.86 0.74 6.46
CA LYS A 192 -14.09 0.87 5.00
C LYS A 192 -13.20 -0.05 4.18
N VAL A 193 -11.91 -0.10 4.47
CA VAL A 193 -10.96 -0.97 3.77
C VAL A 193 -11.31 -2.44 4.01
N THR A 194 -11.63 -2.83 5.25
CA THR A 194 -11.99 -4.21 5.59
C THR A 194 -13.26 -4.66 4.85
N GLU A 195 -14.27 -3.80 4.73
CA GLU A 195 -15.49 -4.10 3.97
C GLU A 195 -15.22 -4.18 2.46
N ALA A 196 -14.39 -3.29 1.93
CA ALA A 196 -13.97 -3.34 0.52
C ALA A 196 -13.17 -4.61 0.19
N GLN A 197 -12.34 -5.11 1.12
CA GLN A 197 -11.66 -6.41 0.97
C GLN A 197 -12.67 -7.56 0.88
N LYS A 198 -13.70 -7.57 1.74
CA LYS A 198 -14.76 -8.60 1.71
C LYS A 198 -15.54 -8.54 0.41
N GLU A 199 -15.87 -7.35 -0.07
CA GLU A 199 -16.54 -7.16 -1.35
C GLU A 199 -15.73 -7.72 -2.52
N PHE A 200 -14.43 -7.41 -2.59
CA PHE A 200 -13.53 -7.97 -3.59
C PHE A 200 -13.56 -9.49 -3.58
N LEU A 201 -13.41 -10.11 -2.40
CA LEU A 201 -13.36 -11.56 -2.26
C LEU A 201 -14.69 -12.25 -2.62
N ARG A 202 -15.83 -11.62 -2.31
CA ARG A 202 -17.15 -12.12 -2.74
C ARG A 202 -17.26 -12.13 -4.27
N ASN A 203 -16.89 -11.02 -4.92
CA ASN A 203 -17.02 -10.86 -6.36
C ASN A 203 -16.09 -11.78 -7.16
N GLU A 204 -14.90 -12.09 -6.64
CA GLU A 204 -14.00 -13.11 -7.19
C GLU A 204 -14.56 -14.53 -7.01
N GLY A 205 -15.23 -14.80 -5.89
CA GLY A 205 -15.86 -16.10 -5.62
C GLY A 205 -17.02 -16.45 -6.55
N PHE A 206 -17.71 -15.44 -7.11
CA PHE A 206 -18.78 -15.63 -8.11
C PHE A 206 -18.29 -15.69 -9.56
N SER A 207 -16.98 -15.50 -9.80
CA SER A 207 -16.38 -15.52 -11.14
C SER A 207 -15.70 -16.85 -11.49
N LYS A 208 -15.80 -17.86 -10.62
CA LYS A 208 -15.33 -19.24 -10.85
C LYS A 208 -16.48 -20.19 -11.15
#